data_AF-W6YCX9-F1
#
_entry.id   AF-W6YCX9-F1
#
_cell.length_a   1.000
_cell.length_b   1.000
_cell.length_c   1.000
_cell.angle_alpha   90.00
_cell.angle_beta   90.00
_cell.angle_gamma   90.00
#
_symmetry.space_group_name_H-M   'P 1'
#
loop_
_entity.id
_entity.type
_entity.pdbx_description
1 polymer ?
#
loop_
_entity_poly.entity_id
_entity_poly.type
_entity_poly.pdbx_seq_one_letter_code
_entity_poly.pdbx_strand_id
1 'polypeptide(L)'
;MAAVHVLDNYYLAITFLITVAYQLFFFAIAFSLKFDKLTDFAGGTNFILLAILTLSFSENRYEPRNIVVSLFIMLWAARLSGFLLFRILKTGKDDRFDDKRDKFWSFLGFWVFQMFWVWTVSLPVTILNSPNVTKFYQPKFGTGCDIAGVILWGIGFIMESVSDIQKYRFRTAHGSDGAVCDVGFFAWTRHPNYFGEIIIQFGIFTIAVSPAAYNYVSGGAYDALYASILGPFFLTLLLMFVSGLTLQERPAAKKRYEKGSHWPEYERYLQRTSILIPFPPTLYARMPVFLKRTLFLEFPMYVFDPAKHADQSKAQAQSAEDGHARYSDDRNLTS
;
A
#
# COMPACT_ATOMS: atom_id res chain seq x y z
N MET A 1 24.23 -20.65 18.53
CA MET A 1 23.77 -19.86 19.69
C MET A 1 22.29 -20.16 19.88
N ALA A 2 21.84 -20.43 21.11
CA ALA A 2 20.45 -20.75 21.41
C ALA A 2 19.51 -19.55 21.15
N ALA A 3 18.23 -19.82 20.91
CA ALA A 3 17.21 -18.81 20.71
C ALA A 3 17.12 -17.93 21.95
N VAL A 4 17.05 -16.63 21.77
CA VAL A 4 16.72 -15.74 22.88
C VAL A 4 15.22 -15.86 23.09
N HIS A 5 14.77 -16.49 24.18
CA HIS A 5 13.37 -16.47 24.59
C HIS A 5 13.06 -15.11 25.20
N VAL A 6 12.10 -14.38 24.63
CA VAL A 6 11.74 -13.03 25.09
C VAL A 6 10.22 -12.92 25.21
N LEU A 7 9.72 -12.99 26.46
CA LEU A 7 8.32 -12.85 26.86
C LEU A 7 7.34 -13.93 26.32
N ASP A 8 7.49 -14.34 25.06
CA ASP A 8 6.75 -15.41 24.41
C ASP A 8 7.60 -16.17 23.37
N ASN A 9 7.13 -17.33 22.92
CA ASN A 9 7.86 -18.21 22.00
C ASN A 9 7.63 -17.89 20.51
N TYR A 10 6.84 -16.87 20.18
CA TYR A 10 6.56 -16.41 18.82
C TYR A 10 7.09 -14.99 18.54
N TYR A 11 7.74 -14.35 19.52
CA TYR A 11 8.16 -12.95 19.50
C TYR A 11 7.02 -11.94 19.35
N LEU A 12 5.77 -12.33 19.59
CA LEU A 12 4.60 -11.47 19.40
C LEU A 12 4.54 -10.35 20.42
N ALA A 13 4.76 -10.65 21.70
CA ALA A 13 4.68 -9.68 22.79
C ALA A 13 5.83 -8.67 22.72
N ILE A 14 7.06 -9.15 22.49
CA ILE A 14 8.23 -8.25 22.39
C ILE A 14 8.12 -7.31 21.19
N THR A 15 7.73 -7.83 20.02
CA THR A 15 7.55 -6.98 18.83
C THR A 15 6.42 -5.99 19.03
N PHE A 16 5.30 -6.38 19.66
CA PHE A 16 4.20 -5.48 19.98
C PHE A 16 4.64 -4.34 20.91
N LEU A 17 5.29 -4.67 22.03
CA LEU A 17 5.76 -3.68 23.00
C LEU A 17 6.77 -2.70 22.38
N ILE A 18 7.69 -3.20 21.57
CA ILE A 18 8.65 -2.36 20.85
C ILE A 18 7.94 -1.46 19.85
N THR A 19 6.98 -2.00 19.09
CA THR A 19 6.17 -1.20 18.16
C THR A 19 5.42 -0.09 18.91
N VAL A 20 4.78 -0.40 20.04
CA VAL A 20 4.07 0.60 20.86
C VAL A 20 5.03 1.67 21.36
N ALA A 21 6.14 1.27 21.99
CA ALA A 21 7.13 2.22 22.53
C ALA A 21 7.72 3.11 21.42
N TYR A 22 8.10 2.51 20.29
CA TYR A 22 8.68 3.22 19.15
C TYR A 22 7.68 4.22 18.54
N GLN A 23 6.46 3.78 18.28
CA GLN A 23 5.42 4.64 17.69
C GLN A 23 5.00 5.75 18.65
N LEU A 24 4.92 5.49 19.96
CA LEU A 24 4.61 6.54 20.95
C LEU A 24 5.75 7.55 21.10
N PHE A 25 7.02 7.11 21.01
CA PHE A 25 8.16 8.02 20.99
C PHE A 25 8.10 8.98 19.79
N PHE A 26 7.88 8.45 18.59
CA PHE A 26 7.76 9.26 17.38
C PHE A 26 6.48 10.12 17.37
N PHE A 27 5.38 9.63 17.94
CA PHE A 27 4.17 10.42 18.18
C PHE A 27 4.46 11.63 19.06
N ALA A 28 5.17 11.45 20.18
CA ALA A 28 5.50 12.54 21.10
C ALA A 28 6.31 13.64 20.39
N ILE A 29 7.29 13.25 19.56
CA ILE A 29 8.08 14.18 18.74
C ILE A 29 7.19 14.86 17.70
N ALA A 30 6.41 14.09 16.93
CA ALA A 30 5.58 14.60 15.85
C ALA A 30 4.49 15.55 16.36
N PHE A 31 3.87 15.26 17.51
CA PHE A 31 2.86 16.11 18.12
C PHE A 31 3.47 17.40 18.69
N SER A 32 4.62 17.31 19.37
CA SER A 32 5.29 18.47 19.99
C SER A 32 5.90 19.42 18.95
N LEU A 33 6.54 18.88 17.93
CA LEU A 33 7.16 19.66 16.84
C LEU A 33 6.20 19.95 15.70
N LYS A 34 4.96 19.44 15.79
CA LYS A 34 3.96 19.53 14.74
C LYS A 34 4.56 19.01 13.41
N PHE A 35 5.32 17.93 13.42
CA PHE A 35 6.09 17.49 12.26
C PHE A 35 5.49 16.23 11.64
N ASP A 36 4.46 16.40 10.80
CA ASP A 36 3.69 15.28 10.23
C ASP A 36 4.50 14.42 9.26
N LYS A 37 5.60 14.99 8.73
CA LYS A 37 6.54 14.31 7.82
C LYS A 37 7.22 13.10 8.46
N LEU A 38 7.19 13.01 9.80
CA LEU A 38 7.81 11.92 10.55
C LEU A 38 6.98 10.65 10.58
N THR A 39 5.69 10.73 10.26
CA THR A 39 4.74 9.61 10.37
C THR A 39 5.12 8.45 9.45
N ASP A 40 5.27 8.72 8.14
CA ASP A 40 5.65 7.73 7.14
C ASP A 40 7.06 7.17 7.39
N PHE A 41 7.98 8.00 7.91
CA PHE A 41 9.32 7.57 8.30
C PHE A 41 9.26 6.57 9.46
N ALA A 42 8.56 6.92 10.54
CA ALA A 42 8.41 6.07 11.72
C ALA A 42 7.71 4.74 11.40
N GLY A 43 6.76 4.73 10.47
CA GLY A 43 6.14 3.51 9.97
C GLY A 43 7.17 2.58 9.32
N GLY A 44 7.90 3.06 8.30
CA GLY A 44 8.85 2.23 7.55
C GLY A 44 10.06 1.78 8.38
N THR A 45 10.62 2.65 9.23
CA THR A 45 11.77 2.28 10.07
C THR A 45 11.40 1.27 11.15
N ASN A 46 10.15 1.25 11.60
CA ASN A 46 9.67 0.25 12.57
C ASN A 46 9.62 -1.15 11.94
N PHE A 47 9.17 -1.30 10.69
CA PHE A 47 9.28 -2.57 9.96
C PHE A 47 10.73 -3.07 9.89
N ILE A 48 11.67 -2.17 9.58
CA ILE A 48 13.10 -2.50 9.52
C ILE A 48 13.61 -2.94 10.90
N LEU A 49 13.24 -2.21 11.95
CA LEU A 49 13.61 -2.53 13.32
C LEU A 49 13.11 -3.92 13.73
N LEU A 50 11.83 -4.24 13.47
CA LEU A 50 11.26 -5.55 13.79
C LEU A 50 11.96 -6.68 13.02
N ALA A 51 12.28 -6.47 11.75
CA ALA A 51 12.98 -7.47 10.93
C ALA A 51 14.40 -7.74 11.43
N ILE A 52 15.16 -6.69 11.78
CA ILE A 52 16.51 -6.81 12.36
C ILE A 52 16.45 -7.50 13.72
N LEU A 53 15.52 -7.08 14.58
CA LEU A 53 15.41 -7.60 15.94
C LEU A 53 15.03 -9.08 15.95
N THR A 54 13.99 -9.46 15.23
CA THR A 54 13.53 -10.85 15.18
C THR A 54 14.58 -11.77 14.55
N LEU A 55 15.27 -11.32 13.49
CA LEU A 55 16.37 -12.08 12.89
C LEU A 55 17.56 -12.22 13.86
N SER A 56 17.88 -11.17 14.62
CA SER A 56 19.00 -11.19 15.58
C SER A 56 18.75 -12.14 16.74
N PHE A 57 17.50 -12.29 17.17
CA PHE A 57 17.11 -13.21 18.25
C PHE A 57 16.97 -14.67 17.79
N SER A 58 16.69 -14.88 16.49
CA SER A 58 16.52 -16.20 15.88
C SER A 58 17.76 -17.11 16.01
N GLU A 59 17.54 -18.41 16.21
CA GLU A 59 18.57 -19.46 16.08
C GLU A 59 19.02 -19.60 14.63
N ASN A 60 18.06 -19.46 13.71
CA ASN A 60 18.23 -19.64 12.28
C ASN A 60 18.64 -18.32 11.60
N ARG A 61 19.34 -17.43 12.32
CA ARG A 61 19.79 -16.12 11.80
C ARG A 61 20.71 -16.21 10.59
N TYR A 62 21.35 -17.36 10.40
CA TYR A 62 22.24 -17.65 9.27
C TYR A 62 21.56 -18.48 8.17
N GLU A 63 20.30 -18.91 8.39
CA GLU A 63 19.55 -19.66 7.37
C GLU A 63 19.13 -18.71 6.24
N PRO A 64 19.32 -19.11 4.96
CA PRO A 64 19.00 -18.25 3.82
C PRO A 64 17.56 -17.76 3.80
N ARG A 65 16.61 -18.62 4.20
CA ARG A 65 15.18 -18.30 4.24
C ARG A 65 14.88 -17.10 5.15
N ASN A 66 15.38 -17.14 6.38
CA ASN A 66 15.19 -16.10 7.39
C ASN A 66 15.84 -14.78 6.94
N ILE A 67 17.05 -14.86 6.38
CA ILE A 67 17.76 -13.70 5.84
C ILE A 67 16.97 -13.08 4.68
N VAL A 68 16.53 -13.87 3.70
CA VAL A 68 15.80 -13.38 2.52
C VAL A 68 14.49 -12.71 2.91
N VAL A 69 13.69 -13.35 3.76
CA VAL A 69 12.41 -12.82 4.23
C VAL A 69 12.59 -11.50 5.00
N SER A 70 13.58 -11.41 5.89
CA SER A 70 13.91 -10.18 6.59
C SER A 70 14.44 -9.09 5.64
N LEU A 71 15.29 -9.44 4.67
CA LEU A 71 15.79 -8.48 3.68
C LEU A 71 14.65 -7.93 2.81
N PHE A 72 13.72 -8.78 2.40
CA PHE A 72 12.60 -8.39 1.55
C PHE A 72 11.67 -7.39 2.21
N ILE A 73 11.31 -7.59 3.48
CA ILE A 73 10.52 -6.61 4.22
C ILE A 73 11.31 -5.33 4.48
N MET A 74 12.63 -5.42 4.74
CA MET A 74 13.47 -4.23 4.96
C MET A 74 13.62 -3.39 3.69
N LEU A 75 13.87 -4.03 2.55
CA LEU A 75 14.00 -3.36 1.24
C LEU A 75 12.69 -2.69 0.84
N TRP A 76 11.56 -3.39 0.99
CA TRP A 76 10.24 -2.82 0.77
C TRP A 76 9.99 -1.62 1.69
N ALA A 77 10.20 -1.76 3.00
CA ALA A 77 9.96 -0.70 3.97
C ALA A 77 10.86 0.53 3.76
N ALA A 78 12.14 0.32 3.45
CA ALA A 78 13.08 1.39 3.11
C ALA A 78 12.67 2.13 1.85
N ARG A 79 12.23 1.41 0.81
CA ARG A 79 11.75 1.99 -0.43
C ARG A 79 10.46 2.78 -0.23
N LEU A 80 9.47 2.21 0.47
CA LEU A 80 8.19 2.86 0.74
C LEU A 80 8.39 4.14 1.54
N SER A 81 9.06 4.06 2.69
CA SER A 81 9.34 5.24 3.54
C SER A 81 10.22 6.27 2.84
N GLY A 82 11.26 5.83 2.12
CA GLY A 82 12.15 6.71 1.37
C GLY A 82 11.43 7.48 0.27
N PHE A 83 10.56 6.82 -0.49
CA PHE A 83 9.78 7.48 -1.54
C PHE A 83 8.75 8.46 -0.97
N LEU A 84 8.03 8.08 0.09
CA LEU A 84 7.07 8.96 0.76
C LEU A 84 7.75 10.19 1.36
N LEU A 85 8.89 10.01 2.03
CA LEU A 85 9.70 11.09 2.57
C LEU A 85 10.26 11.99 1.47
N PHE A 86 10.77 11.43 0.37
CA PHE A 86 11.21 12.22 -0.77
C PHE A 86 10.06 13.08 -1.33
N ARG A 87 8.87 12.47 -1.52
CA ARG A 87 7.69 13.14 -2.06
C ARG A 87 7.22 14.28 -1.16
N ILE A 88 7.17 14.06 0.16
CA ILE A 88 6.70 15.08 1.12
C ILE A 88 7.71 16.23 1.23
N LEU A 89 9.01 15.96 1.16
CA LEU A 89 10.05 16.98 1.16
C LEU A 89 10.00 17.85 -0.10
N LYS A 90 9.65 17.27 -1.24
CA LYS A 90 9.47 18.01 -2.52
C LYS A 90 8.14 18.74 -2.62
N THR A 91 7.04 18.18 -2.12
CA THR A 91 5.69 18.77 -2.23
C THR A 91 5.41 19.78 -1.10
N GLY A 92 6.15 19.71 0.00
CA GLY A 92 6.09 20.67 1.11
C GLY A 92 4.95 20.43 2.11
N LYS A 93 3.83 19.83 1.68
CA LYS A 93 2.63 19.59 2.49
C LYS A 93 2.08 18.17 2.34
N ASP A 94 1.45 17.66 3.40
CA ASP A 94 0.67 16.43 3.37
C ASP A 94 -0.76 16.71 3.81
N ASP A 95 -1.66 16.77 2.83
CA ASP A 95 -3.07 17.09 3.01
C ASP A 95 -3.79 16.09 3.95
N ARG A 96 -3.22 14.89 4.21
CA ARG A 96 -3.82 13.88 5.10
C ARG A 96 -3.92 14.32 6.56
N PHE A 97 -3.06 15.25 6.99
CA PHE A 97 -2.93 15.66 8.38
C PHE A 97 -3.48 17.05 8.69
N ASP A 98 -3.91 17.80 7.67
CA ASP A 98 -4.42 19.18 7.82
C ASP A 98 -5.51 19.30 8.89
N ASP A 99 -6.45 18.34 8.95
CA ASP A 99 -7.57 18.37 9.90
C ASP A 99 -7.32 17.63 11.22
N LYS A 100 -6.17 16.95 11.34
CA LYS A 100 -5.86 16.01 12.44
C LYS A 100 -4.70 16.46 13.33
N ARG A 101 -3.74 17.22 12.79
CA ARG A 101 -2.50 17.64 13.47
C ARG A 101 -2.72 18.41 14.77
N ASP A 102 -3.86 19.11 14.87
CA ASP A 102 -4.22 19.90 16.06
C ASP A 102 -5.10 19.17 17.07
N LYS A 103 -5.59 17.98 16.73
CA LYS A 103 -6.48 17.18 17.57
C LYS A 103 -5.73 16.00 18.14
N PHE A 104 -5.32 16.09 19.41
CA PHE A 104 -4.55 15.05 20.11
C PHE A 104 -5.14 13.65 19.90
N TRP A 105 -6.43 13.45 20.17
CA TRP A 105 -7.08 12.14 20.07
C TRP A 105 -7.19 11.61 18.63
N SER A 106 -7.44 12.49 17.66
CA SER A 106 -7.51 12.09 16.24
C SER A 106 -6.13 11.75 15.70
N PHE A 107 -5.09 12.47 16.11
CA PHE A 107 -3.71 12.17 15.75
C PHE A 107 -3.25 10.88 16.42
N LEU A 108 -3.46 10.72 17.73
CA LEU A 108 -3.13 9.49 18.46
C LEU A 108 -3.83 8.26 17.86
N GLY A 109 -5.10 8.38 17.46
CA GLY A 109 -5.84 7.31 16.78
C GLY A 109 -5.16 6.85 15.47
N PHE A 110 -4.58 7.78 14.70
CA PHE A 110 -3.79 7.43 13.51
C PHE A 110 -2.52 6.64 13.88
N TRP A 111 -1.80 7.05 14.93
CA TRP A 111 -0.59 6.35 15.38
C TRP A 111 -0.90 4.97 15.95
N VAL A 112 -2.01 4.81 16.68
CA VAL A 112 -2.47 3.50 17.16
C VAL A 112 -2.82 2.58 15.98
N PHE A 113 -3.52 3.10 14.97
CA PHE A 113 -3.78 2.35 13.74
C PHE A 113 -2.49 1.96 13.02
N GLN A 114 -1.50 2.86 12.96
CA GLN A 114 -0.18 2.59 12.41
C GLN A 114 0.57 1.49 13.21
N MET A 115 0.44 1.45 14.55
CA MET A 115 1.00 0.37 15.36
C MET A 115 0.43 -0.99 14.96
N PHE A 116 -0.91 -1.11 14.86
CA PHE A 116 -1.56 -2.34 14.43
C PHE A 116 -1.15 -2.73 13.01
N TRP A 117 -1.00 -1.77 12.11
CA TRP A 117 -0.53 -2.02 10.76
C TRP A 117 0.89 -2.58 10.71
N VAL A 118 1.86 -1.92 11.35
CA VAL A 118 3.25 -2.39 11.35
C VAL A 118 3.36 -3.78 11.97
N TRP A 119 2.70 -3.99 13.10
CA TRP A 119 2.77 -5.25 13.82
C TRP A 119 2.11 -6.40 13.03
N THR A 120 0.91 -6.19 12.50
CA THR A 120 0.15 -7.24 11.79
C THR A 120 0.84 -7.61 10.47
N VAL A 121 1.33 -6.63 9.70
CA VAL A 121 2.00 -6.90 8.41
C VAL A 121 3.37 -7.57 8.61
N SER A 122 4.03 -7.37 9.76
CA SER A 122 5.30 -8.01 10.09
C SER A 122 5.17 -9.48 10.53
N LEU A 123 3.95 -9.99 10.76
CA LEU A 123 3.72 -11.33 11.32
C LEU A 123 4.45 -12.47 10.59
N PRO A 124 4.48 -12.54 9.23
CA PRO A 124 5.18 -13.62 8.55
C PRO A 124 6.67 -13.68 8.90
N VAL A 125 7.33 -12.53 8.99
CA VAL A 125 8.76 -12.42 9.33
C VAL A 125 8.97 -12.73 10.81
N THR A 126 8.14 -12.16 11.69
CA THR A 126 8.22 -12.36 13.14
C THR A 126 8.07 -13.83 13.52
N ILE A 127 7.04 -14.51 12.99
CA ILE A 127 6.74 -15.90 13.32
C ILE A 127 7.81 -16.84 12.74
N LEU A 128 8.25 -16.63 11.50
CA LEU A 128 9.33 -17.42 10.89
C LEU A 128 10.63 -17.37 11.71
N ASN A 129 10.95 -16.20 12.27
CA ASN A 129 12.15 -15.99 13.07
C ASN A 129 12.02 -16.51 14.51
N SER A 130 10.84 -16.99 14.92
CA SER A 130 10.55 -17.29 16.32
C SER A 130 11.06 -18.66 16.81
N PRO A 131 11.35 -18.81 18.13
CA PRO A 131 11.89 -20.05 18.71
C PRO A 131 10.99 -21.26 18.45
N ASN A 132 9.66 -21.07 18.47
CA ASN A 132 8.72 -22.16 18.22
C ASN A 132 8.78 -22.70 16.78
N VAL A 133 9.22 -21.90 15.82
CA VAL A 133 9.46 -22.34 14.44
C VAL A 133 10.89 -22.86 14.30
N THR A 134 11.88 -22.14 14.82
CA THR A 134 13.30 -22.46 14.61
C THR A 134 13.77 -23.73 15.30
N LYS A 135 13.09 -24.17 16.37
CA LYS A 135 13.40 -25.43 17.06
C LYS A 135 13.25 -26.68 16.18
N PHE A 136 12.49 -26.59 15.09
CA PHE A 136 12.32 -27.67 14.12
C PHE A 136 13.41 -27.61 13.05
N TYR A 137 13.76 -28.77 12.51
CA TYR A 137 14.63 -28.83 11.34
C TYR A 137 13.98 -28.10 10.16
N GLN A 138 14.71 -27.20 9.51
CA GLN A 138 14.18 -26.38 8.42
C GLN A 138 14.45 -27.02 7.04
N PRO A 139 13.52 -26.90 6.08
CA PRO A 139 13.79 -27.29 4.72
C PRO A 139 14.86 -26.40 4.10
N LYS A 140 15.77 -27.02 3.33
CA LYS A 140 16.76 -26.29 2.53
C LYS A 140 16.06 -25.23 1.67
N PHE A 141 16.66 -24.05 1.59
CA PHE A 141 16.16 -22.97 0.74
C PHE A 141 16.14 -23.40 -0.74
N GLY A 142 15.11 -22.98 -1.48
CA GLY A 142 14.90 -23.40 -2.87
C GLY A 142 13.70 -24.34 -3.05
N THR A 143 12.82 -24.43 -2.05
CA THR A 143 11.51 -25.07 -2.22
C THR A 143 10.67 -24.33 -3.27
N GLY A 144 9.62 -24.97 -3.80
CA GLY A 144 8.70 -24.30 -4.74
C GLY A 144 8.07 -23.02 -4.16
N CYS A 145 7.83 -22.99 -2.84
CA CYS A 145 7.37 -21.80 -2.14
C CYS A 145 8.42 -20.69 -2.09
N ASP A 146 9.70 -21.03 -1.92
CA ASP A 146 10.80 -20.05 -1.96
C ASP A 146 10.89 -19.38 -3.32
N ILE A 147 10.90 -20.19 -4.37
CA ILE A 147 11.02 -19.72 -5.76
C ILE A 147 9.82 -18.85 -6.11
N ALA A 148 8.61 -19.32 -5.83
CA ALA A 148 7.39 -18.55 -6.08
C ALA A 148 7.39 -17.23 -5.30
N GLY A 149 7.73 -17.26 -4.02
CA GLY A 149 7.74 -16.06 -3.17
C GLY A 149 8.80 -15.03 -3.60
N VAL A 150 9.98 -15.47 -4.03
CA VAL A 150 11.01 -14.58 -4.60
C VAL A 150 10.56 -13.94 -5.90
N ILE A 151 9.95 -14.72 -6.80
CA ILE A 151 9.41 -14.20 -8.07
C ILE A 151 8.30 -13.18 -7.80
N LEU A 152 7.35 -13.52 -6.92
CA LEU A 152 6.26 -12.62 -6.53
C LEU A 152 6.82 -11.32 -5.95
N TRP A 153 7.72 -11.40 -4.97
CA TRP A 153 8.35 -10.22 -4.38
C TRP A 153 9.05 -9.35 -5.43
N GLY A 154 9.82 -9.96 -6.34
CA GLY A 154 10.52 -9.23 -7.40
C GLY A 154 9.57 -8.50 -8.36
N ILE A 155 8.50 -9.17 -8.81
CA ILE A 155 7.46 -8.56 -9.64
C ILE A 155 6.80 -7.40 -8.90
N GLY A 156 6.38 -7.63 -7.67
CA GLY A 156 5.70 -6.61 -6.87
C GLY A 156 6.58 -5.39 -6.60
N PHE A 157 7.85 -5.61 -6.26
CA PHE A 157 8.83 -4.55 -6.00
C PHE A 157 9.11 -3.70 -7.25
N ILE A 158 9.25 -4.33 -8.42
CA ILE A 158 9.41 -3.62 -9.70
C ILE A 158 8.15 -2.83 -10.04
N MET A 159 6.98 -3.46 -9.95
CA MET A 159 5.70 -2.83 -10.24
C MET A 159 5.48 -1.60 -9.36
N GLU A 160 5.68 -1.72 -8.05
CA GLU A 160 5.55 -0.62 -7.11
C GLU A 160 6.55 0.51 -7.46
N SER A 161 7.84 0.19 -7.55
CA SER A 161 8.95 1.13 -7.85
C SER A 161 8.74 1.91 -9.13
N VAL A 162 8.48 1.23 -10.23
CA VAL A 162 8.31 1.86 -11.54
C VAL A 162 7.03 2.69 -11.58
N SER A 163 5.93 2.22 -10.97
CA SER A 163 4.66 2.93 -10.97
C SER A 163 4.74 4.26 -10.22
N ASP A 164 5.39 4.27 -9.06
CA ASP A 164 5.53 5.51 -8.29
C ASP A 164 6.40 6.54 -9.02
N ILE A 165 7.46 6.10 -9.70
CA ILE A 165 8.29 6.97 -10.54
C ILE A 165 7.48 7.49 -11.74
N GLN A 166 6.71 6.64 -12.41
CA GLN A 166 5.83 7.02 -13.52
C GLN A 166 4.82 8.08 -13.07
N LYS A 167 4.13 7.85 -11.95
CA LYS A 167 3.13 8.77 -11.39
C LYS A 167 3.76 10.09 -10.96
N TYR A 168 4.95 10.06 -10.36
CA TYR A 168 5.68 11.25 -9.96
C TYR A 168 6.08 12.09 -11.17
N ARG A 169 6.76 11.48 -12.17
CA ARG A 169 7.18 12.19 -13.39
C ARG A 169 6.00 12.77 -14.16
N PHE A 170 4.91 12.02 -14.28
CA PHE A 170 3.69 12.49 -14.93
C PHE A 170 3.11 13.71 -14.21
N ARG A 171 3.03 13.68 -12.88
CA ARG A 171 2.51 14.80 -12.09
C ARG A 171 3.41 16.03 -12.18
N THR A 172 4.72 15.86 -12.26
CA THR A 172 5.66 16.98 -12.45
C THR A 172 5.52 17.61 -13.83
N ALA A 173 5.23 16.82 -14.87
CA ALA A 173 5.07 17.32 -16.24
C ALA A 173 3.69 17.95 -16.51
N HIS A 174 2.61 17.40 -15.93
CA HIS A 174 1.21 17.75 -16.26
C HIS A 174 0.36 18.19 -15.06
N GLY A 175 1.00 18.68 -13.99
CA GLY A 175 0.34 18.89 -12.69
C GLY A 175 -0.84 19.85 -12.68
N SER A 176 -0.87 20.82 -13.60
CA SER A 176 -1.94 21.82 -13.77
C SER A 176 -3.03 21.40 -14.75
N ASP A 177 -2.72 20.50 -15.68
CA ASP A 177 -3.51 20.34 -16.91
C ASP A 177 -4.66 19.35 -16.75
N GLY A 178 -4.79 18.72 -15.58
CA GLY A 178 -5.82 17.72 -15.34
C GLY A 178 -5.66 16.45 -16.20
N ALA A 179 -4.50 16.22 -16.81
CA ALA A 179 -4.27 15.06 -17.65
C ALA A 179 -4.43 13.73 -16.88
N VAL A 180 -4.81 12.68 -17.62
CA VAL A 180 -4.98 11.32 -17.09
C VAL A 180 -3.68 10.55 -17.27
N CYS A 181 -3.14 10.00 -16.19
CA CYS A 181 -1.95 9.17 -16.27
C CYS A 181 -2.33 7.78 -16.78
N ASP A 182 -2.07 7.50 -18.06
CA ASP A 182 -2.28 6.20 -18.71
C ASP A 182 -0.97 5.60 -19.25
N VAL A 183 0.16 5.99 -18.67
CA VAL A 183 1.50 5.58 -19.13
C VAL A 183 1.99 4.33 -18.40
N GLY A 184 2.59 3.39 -19.12
CA GLY A 184 3.27 2.24 -18.53
C GLY A 184 2.33 1.30 -17.79
N PHE A 185 2.58 1.05 -16.50
CA PHE A 185 1.71 0.17 -15.72
C PHE A 185 0.31 0.76 -15.49
N PHE A 186 0.18 2.08 -15.53
CA PHE A 186 -1.13 2.75 -15.43
C PHE A 186 -2.02 2.48 -16.65
N ALA A 187 -1.47 2.08 -17.80
CA ALA A 187 -2.31 1.60 -18.90
C ALA A 187 -3.01 0.28 -18.56
N TRP A 188 -2.44 -0.57 -17.70
CA TRP A 188 -2.91 -1.94 -17.46
C TRP A 188 -3.75 -2.07 -16.19
N THR A 189 -3.49 -1.22 -15.19
CA THR A 189 -4.25 -1.15 -13.94
C THR A 189 -4.23 0.28 -13.41
N ARG A 190 -5.30 0.70 -12.72
CA ARG A 190 -5.41 2.05 -12.14
C ARG A 190 -4.52 2.22 -10.92
N HIS A 191 -4.23 1.13 -10.20
CA HIS A 191 -3.41 1.13 -8.97
C HIS A 191 -2.30 0.07 -9.01
N PRO A 192 -1.35 0.17 -9.95
CA PRO A 192 -0.27 -0.81 -10.08
C PRO A 192 0.66 -0.84 -8.86
N ASN A 193 0.82 0.29 -8.16
CA ASN A 193 1.60 0.37 -6.93
C ASN A 193 0.95 -0.43 -5.79
N TYR A 194 -0.38 -0.38 -5.65
CA TYR A 194 -1.10 -1.17 -4.64
C TYR A 194 -1.08 -2.66 -4.95
N PHE A 195 -1.23 -3.03 -6.22
CA PHE A 195 -1.07 -4.43 -6.61
C PHE A 195 0.34 -4.95 -6.33
N GLY A 196 1.36 -4.13 -6.60
CA GLY A 196 2.75 -4.46 -6.26
C GLY A 196 2.94 -4.69 -4.77
N GLU A 197 2.40 -3.81 -3.93
CA GLU A 197 2.47 -3.91 -2.47
C GLU A 197 1.79 -5.19 -1.94
N ILE A 198 0.61 -5.53 -2.48
CA ILE A 198 -0.12 -6.76 -2.13
C ILE A 198 0.72 -7.99 -2.48
N ILE A 199 1.25 -8.06 -3.71
CA ILE A 199 2.06 -9.19 -4.16
C ILE A 199 3.35 -9.34 -3.33
N ILE A 200 4.00 -8.23 -2.94
CA ILE A 200 5.17 -8.25 -2.07
C ILE A 200 4.86 -8.99 -0.76
N GLN A 201 3.77 -8.63 -0.09
CA GLN A 201 3.41 -9.25 1.19
C GLN A 201 3.03 -10.71 1.03
N PHE A 202 2.26 -11.06 -0.02
CA PHE A 202 1.96 -12.47 -0.31
C PHE A 202 3.22 -13.26 -0.68
N GLY A 203 4.19 -12.64 -1.37
CA GLY A 203 5.49 -13.24 -1.66
C GLY A 203 6.29 -13.54 -0.38
N ILE A 204 6.40 -12.57 0.53
CA ILE A 204 7.03 -12.74 1.84
C ILE A 204 6.36 -13.87 2.64
N PHE A 205 5.03 -13.86 2.72
CA PHE A 205 4.26 -14.93 3.37
C PHE A 205 4.52 -16.31 2.74
N THR A 206 4.59 -16.39 1.40
CA THR A 206 4.82 -17.66 0.70
C THR A 206 6.18 -18.26 1.06
N ILE A 207 7.24 -17.44 1.20
CA ILE A 207 8.55 -17.91 1.65
C ILE A 207 8.50 -18.32 3.13
N ALA A 208 7.82 -17.52 3.96
CA ALA A 208 7.72 -17.75 5.40
C ALA A 208 6.96 -19.03 5.75
N VAL A 209 5.87 -19.35 5.05
CA VAL A 209 5.02 -20.52 5.34
C VAL A 209 5.61 -21.85 4.86
N SER A 210 6.66 -21.82 4.03
CA SER A 210 7.23 -23.03 3.42
C SER A 210 7.62 -24.14 4.42
N PRO A 211 8.22 -23.89 5.60
CA PRO A 211 8.43 -24.96 6.60
C PRO A 211 7.14 -25.70 6.99
N ALA A 212 6.01 -24.99 7.06
CA ALA A 212 4.70 -25.60 7.30
C ALA A 212 4.14 -26.30 6.06
N ALA A 213 4.26 -25.68 4.87
CA ALA A 213 3.76 -26.24 3.62
C ALA A 213 4.41 -27.59 3.25
N TYR A 214 5.67 -27.80 3.64
CA TYR A 214 6.41 -29.05 3.40
C TYR A 214 6.42 -29.98 4.62
N ASN A 215 5.59 -29.74 5.65
CA ASN A 215 5.44 -30.56 6.85
C ASN A 215 6.72 -30.72 7.70
N TYR A 216 7.62 -29.74 7.68
CA TYR A 216 8.83 -29.72 8.53
C TYR A 216 8.55 -29.22 9.96
N VAL A 217 7.42 -28.54 10.17
CA VAL A 217 6.95 -28.10 11.47
C VAL A 217 5.61 -28.77 11.80
N SER A 218 5.30 -28.88 13.09
CA SER A 218 4.04 -29.46 13.57
C SER A 218 3.47 -28.72 14.78
N GLY A 219 2.20 -29.00 15.10
CA GLY A 219 1.48 -28.35 16.21
C GLY A 219 1.36 -26.84 16.03
N GLY A 220 1.44 -26.08 17.12
CA GLY A 220 1.21 -24.64 17.09
C GLY A 220 2.16 -23.85 16.17
N ALA A 221 3.33 -24.38 15.80
CA ALA A 221 4.23 -23.72 14.84
C ALA A 221 3.68 -23.77 13.40
N TYR A 222 3.06 -24.90 13.04
CA TYR A 222 2.35 -25.05 11.77
C TYR A 222 1.19 -24.06 11.70
N ASP A 223 0.34 -24.02 12.74
CA ASP A 223 -0.82 -23.15 12.80
C ASP A 223 -0.43 -21.67 12.78
N ALA A 224 0.61 -21.28 13.52
CA ALA A 224 1.08 -19.90 13.57
C ALA A 224 1.63 -19.42 12.22
N LEU A 225 2.38 -20.25 11.49
CA LEU A 225 2.90 -19.90 10.17
C LEU A 225 1.77 -19.66 9.17
N TYR A 226 0.72 -20.48 9.17
CA TYR A 226 -0.46 -20.22 8.34
C TYR A 226 -1.26 -19.01 8.83
N ALA A 227 -1.42 -18.83 10.14
CA ALA A 227 -2.09 -17.66 10.72
C ALA A 227 -1.37 -16.34 10.38
N SER A 228 -0.07 -16.37 10.08
CA SER A 228 0.67 -15.19 9.62
C SER A 228 0.15 -14.58 8.31
N ILE A 229 -0.69 -15.32 7.56
CA ILE A 229 -1.41 -14.82 6.38
C ILE A 229 -2.30 -13.62 6.70
N LEU A 230 -2.67 -13.44 7.98
CA LEU A 230 -3.37 -12.26 8.47
C LEU A 230 -2.64 -10.96 8.12
N GLY A 231 -1.31 -10.96 8.05
CA GLY A 231 -0.53 -9.77 7.63
C GLY A 231 -0.87 -9.30 6.21
N PRO A 232 -0.60 -10.12 5.16
CA PRO A 232 -0.96 -9.79 3.78
C PRO A 232 -2.45 -9.50 3.57
N PHE A 233 -3.34 -10.26 4.21
CA PHE A 233 -4.79 -9.99 4.13
C PHE A 233 -5.16 -8.66 4.76
N PHE A 234 -4.64 -8.37 5.95
CA PHE A 234 -4.88 -7.11 6.63
C PHE A 234 -4.44 -5.93 5.76
N LEU A 235 -3.22 -5.98 5.19
CA LEU A 235 -2.76 -4.95 4.27
C LEU A 235 -3.69 -4.80 3.06
N THR A 236 -4.08 -5.92 2.45
CA THR A 236 -4.99 -5.92 1.29
C THR A 236 -6.32 -5.26 1.63
N LEU A 237 -6.91 -5.58 2.79
CA LEU A 237 -8.15 -4.97 3.26
C LEU A 237 -7.99 -3.47 3.53
N LEU A 238 -6.85 -3.03 4.09
CA LEU A 238 -6.58 -1.61 4.30
C LEU A 238 -6.50 -0.85 2.97
N LEU A 239 -5.76 -1.38 2.01
CA LEU A 239 -5.60 -0.76 0.70
C LEU A 239 -6.93 -0.75 -0.06
N MET A 240 -7.74 -1.79 0.05
CA MET A 240 -9.00 -1.85 -0.66
C MET A 240 -10.07 -0.97 0.00
N PHE A 241 -10.25 -1.06 1.31
CA PHE A 241 -11.46 -0.53 1.97
C PHE A 241 -11.24 0.72 2.82
N VAL A 242 -10.03 0.97 3.32
CA VAL A 242 -9.79 2.00 4.34
C VAL A 242 -9.02 3.20 3.79
N SER A 243 -7.81 2.98 3.28
CA SER A 243 -6.85 4.06 2.99
C SER A 243 -6.43 4.17 1.53
N GLY A 244 -6.65 3.13 0.72
CA GLY A 244 -6.19 3.10 -0.68
C GLY A 244 -7.28 3.47 -1.68
N LEU A 245 -7.93 2.47 -2.25
CA LEU A 245 -8.84 2.58 -3.39
C LEU A 245 -10.06 3.48 -3.09
N THR A 246 -10.66 3.35 -1.90
CA THR A 246 -11.84 4.14 -1.51
C THR A 246 -11.57 5.65 -1.47
N LEU A 247 -10.38 6.05 -1.03
CA LEU A 247 -10.01 7.46 -0.92
C LEU A 247 -9.54 8.04 -2.26
N GLN A 248 -9.08 7.21 -3.19
CA GLN A 248 -8.53 7.68 -4.47
C GLN A 248 -9.51 7.59 -5.64
N GLU A 249 -10.37 6.58 -5.71
CA GLU A 249 -11.21 6.37 -6.90
C GLU A 249 -12.36 7.38 -6.97
N ARG A 250 -13.40 7.17 -6.15
CA ARG A 250 -14.61 8.00 -6.20
C ARG A 250 -14.34 9.48 -5.89
N PRO A 251 -13.54 9.85 -4.86
CA PRO A 251 -13.28 11.27 -4.58
C PRO A 251 -12.48 11.98 -5.68
N ALA A 252 -11.50 11.31 -6.31
CA ALA A 252 -10.76 11.92 -7.42
C ALA A 252 -11.62 12.05 -8.67
N ALA A 253 -12.45 11.05 -8.98
CA ALA A 253 -13.41 11.12 -10.07
C ALA A 253 -14.40 12.28 -9.86
N LYS A 254 -14.97 12.39 -8.66
CA LYS A 254 -15.87 13.49 -8.29
C LYS A 254 -15.18 14.85 -8.48
N LYS A 255 -13.97 15.02 -7.96
CA LYS A 255 -13.20 16.28 -8.08
C LYS A 255 -12.89 16.63 -9.53
N ARG A 256 -12.62 15.65 -10.39
CA ARG A 256 -12.38 15.87 -11.84
C ARG A 256 -13.66 16.25 -12.57
N TYR A 257 -14.77 15.57 -12.27
CA TYR A 257 -16.08 15.88 -12.84
C TYR A 257 -16.54 17.29 -12.48
N GLU A 258 -16.49 17.65 -11.19
CA GLU A 258 -16.93 18.97 -10.71
C GLU A 258 -16.06 20.12 -11.23
N LYS A 259 -14.78 19.86 -11.55
CA LYS A 259 -13.88 20.85 -12.15
C LYS A 259 -13.94 20.92 -13.68
N GLY A 260 -14.72 20.07 -14.34
CA GLY A 260 -14.77 19.98 -15.80
C GLY A 260 -13.45 19.55 -16.48
N SER A 261 -12.45 19.10 -15.72
CA SER A 261 -11.09 18.86 -16.23
C SER A 261 -10.97 17.47 -16.87
N HIS A 262 -11.02 17.40 -18.21
CA HIS A 262 -10.81 16.17 -19.00
C HIS A 262 -11.67 14.98 -18.54
N TRP A 263 -12.94 15.24 -18.20
CA TRP A 263 -13.85 14.19 -17.73
C TRP A 263 -14.07 13.08 -18.77
N PRO A 264 -14.34 13.37 -20.06
CA PRO A 264 -14.56 12.31 -21.06
C PRO A 264 -13.38 11.34 -21.20
N GLU A 265 -12.15 11.87 -21.16
CA GLU A 265 -10.93 11.06 -21.22
C GLU A 265 -10.75 10.22 -19.95
N TYR A 266 -11.05 10.80 -18.79
CA TYR A 266 -10.96 10.10 -17.51
C TYR A 266 -12.02 9.01 -17.36
N GLU A 267 -13.25 9.26 -17.78
CA GLU A 267 -14.32 8.25 -17.81
C GLU A 267 -13.95 7.08 -18.72
N ARG A 268 -13.42 7.37 -19.92
CA ARG A 268 -12.92 6.33 -20.83
C ARG A 268 -11.79 5.51 -20.19
N TYR A 269 -10.91 6.16 -19.44
CA TYR A 269 -9.85 5.49 -18.68
C TYR A 269 -10.42 4.56 -17.59
N LEU A 270 -11.39 5.01 -16.81
CA LEU A 270 -12.06 4.17 -15.80
C LEU A 270 -12.74 2.94 -16.43
N GLN A 271 -13.36 3.08 -17.60
CA GLN A 271 -14.05 1.97 -18.25
C GLN A 271 -13.11 0.91 -18.85
N ARG A 272 -11.93 1.33 -19.35
CA ARG A 272 -10.98 0.47 -20.08
C ARG A 272 -9.86 -0.09 -19.21
N THR A 273 -9.59 0.48 -18.05
CA THR A 273 -8.45 0.09 -17.21
C THR A 273 -8.94 -0.61 -15.94
N SER A 274 -8.39 -1.80 -15.68
CA SER A 274 -8.67 -2.58 -14.46
C SER A 274 -8.32 -1.81 -13.21
N ILE A 275 -9.08 -1.96 -12.12
CA ILE A 275 -8.84 -1.21 -10.88
C ILE A 275 -7.54 -1.61 -10.18
N LEU A 276 -7.28 -2.91 -10.03
CA LEU A 276 -6.18 -3.42 -9.21
C LEU A 276 -5.31 -4.42 -9.97
N ILE A 277 -5.89 -5.51 -10.48
CA ILE A 277 -5.14 -6.57 -11.15
C ILE A 277 -4.77 -6.12 -12.59
N PRO A 278 -3.48 -6.09 -12.99
CA PRO A 278 -3.07 -5.71 -14.33
C PRO A 278 -3.75 -6.55 -15.41
N PHE A 279 -4.37 -5.89 -16.38
CA PHE A 279 -5.07 -6.58 -17.46
C PHE A 279 -5.07 -5.75 -18.76
N PRO A 280 -5.05 -6.40 -19.95
CA PRO A 280 -5.09 -5.69 -21.22
C PRO A 280 -6.35 -4.82 -21.38
N PRO A 281 -6.23 -3.51 -21.68
CA PRO A 281 -7.38 -2.59 -21.70
C PRO A 281 -8.45 -2.92 -22.74
N THR A 282 -8.02 -3.46 -23.88
CA THR A 282 -8.91 -3.85 -24.98
C THR A 282 -9.83 -5.00 -24.58
N LEU A 283 -9.38 -5.87 -23.70
CA LEU A 283 -10.16 -6.98 -23.15
C LEU A 283 -11.03 -6.47 -22.00
N TYR A 284 -10.45 -5.70 -21.07
CA TYR A 284 -11.19 -5.15 -19.92
C TYR A 284 -12.39 -4.30 -20.35
N ALA A 285 -12.22 -3.43 -21.36
CA ALA A 285 -13.30 -2.57 -21.86
C ALA A 285 -14.54 -3.35 -22.30
N ARG A 286 -14.35 -4.56 -22.87
CA ARG A 286 -15.43 -5.41 -23.38
C ARG A 286 -16.04 -6.33 -22.32
N MET A 287 -15.46 -6.41 -21.13
CA MET A 287 -15.92 -7.34 -20.10
C MET A 287 -17.26 -6.90 -19.49
N PRO A 288 -18.22 -7.85 -19.30
CA PRO A 288 -19.41 -7.62 -18.50
C PRO A 288 -19.09 -7.11 -17.09
N VAL A 289 -19.95 -6.22 -16.58
CA VAL A 289 -19.79 -5.58 -15.26
C VAL A 289 -19.71 -6.61 -14.13
N PHE A 290 -20.41 -7.75 -14.23
CA PHE A 290 -20.34 -8.78 -13.20
C PHE A 290 -18.91 -9.35 -13.06
N LEU A 291 -18.21 -9.58 -14.18
CA LEU A 291 -16.83 -10.08 -14.16
C LEU A 291 -15.85 -9.03 -13.64
N LYS A 292 -16.06 -7.74 -13.97
CA LYS A 292 -15.26 -6.64 -13.42
C LYS A 292 -15.40 -6.58 -11.89
N ARG A 293 -16.63 -6.73 -11.38
CA ARG A 293 -16.94 -6.70 -9.94
C ARG A 293 -16.39 -7.91 -9.18
N THR A 294 -16.36 -9.10 -9.79
CA THR A 294 -15.92 -10.32 -9.11
C THR A 294 -14.44 -10.59 -9.27
N LEU A 295 -13.92 -10.63 -10.50
CA LEU A 295 -12.53 -11.02 -10.79
C LEU A 295 -11.55 -9.89 -10.54
N PHE A 296 -11.94 -8.66 -10.85
CA PHE A 296 -11.08 -7.48 -10.72
C PHE A 296 -11.35 -6.66 -9.47
N LEU A 297 -12.29 -7.09 -8.64
CA LEU A 297 -12.65 -6.45 -7.38
C LEU A 297 -13.13 -5.00 -7.57
N GLU A 298 -13.75 -4.68 -8.72
CA GLU A 298 -14.31 -3.36 -9.01
C GLU A 298 -15.66 -3.16 -8.30
N PHE A 299 -15.63 -3.10 -6.96
CA PHE A 299 -16.84 -2.96 -6.15
C PHE A 299 -17.59 -1.64 -6.44
N PRO A 300 -18.94 -1.63 -6.30
CA PRO A 300 -19.76 -0.44 -6.55
C PRO A 300 -19.32 0.81 -5.76
N MET A 301 -18.68 0.63 -4.60
CA MET A 301 -18.17 1.72 -3.78
C MET A 301 -17.06 2.55 -4.46
N TYR A 302 -16.33 1.96 -5.41
CA TYR A 302 -15.27 2.66 -6.15
C TYR A 302 -15.81 3.41 -7.36
N VAL A 303 -16.92 2.94 -7.92
CA VAL A 303 -17.51 3.52 -9.14
C VAL A 303 -18.14 4.86 -8.80
N PHE A 304 -17.75 5.88 -9.56
CA PHE A 304 -18.40 7.19 -9.57
C PHE A 304 -19.51 7.20 -10.61
N ASP A 305 -20.62 7.82 -10.25
CA ASP A 305 -21.82 7.97 -11.08
C ASP A 305 -22.22 9.43 -10.95
N PRO A 306 -22.05 10.25 -12.00
CA PRO A 306 -22.34 11.68 -11.95
C PRO A 306 -23.77 11.99 -11.51
N ALA A 307 -24.75 11.16 -11.89
CA ALA A 307 -26.15 11.38 -11.55
C ALA A 307 -26.43 11.20 -10.05
N LYS A 308 -25.65 10.34 -9.38
CA LYS A 308 -25.86 9.98 -7.96
C LYS A 308 -24.92 10.68 -7.00
N HIS A 309 -23.74 11.08 -7.47
CA HIS A 309 -22.62 11.44 -6.58
C HIS A 309 -22.07 12.86 -6.77
N ALA A 310 -22.36 13.52 -7.90
CA ALA A 310 -21.92 14.89 -8.16
C ALA A 310 -22.87 15.91 -7.52
N ASP A 311 -22.32 17.03 -7.06
CA ASP A 311 -23.14 18.21 -6.79
C ASP A 311 -23.48 18.90 -8.12
N GLN A 312 -24.68 18.61 -8.63
CA GLN A 312 -25.17 19.09 -9.92
C GLN A 312 -25.13 20.63 -10.01
N SER A 313 -25.31 21.33 -8.88
CA SER A 313 -25.29 22.79 -8.83
C SER A 313 -23.91 23.37 -9.14
N LYS A 314 -22.85 22.74 -8.65
CA LYS A 314 -21.45 23.14 -8.92
C LYS A 314 -21.04 22.82 -10.35
N ALA A 315 -21.41 21.64 -10.85
CA ALA A 315 -21.10 21.24 -12.23
C ALA A 315 -21.78 22.17 -13.27
N GLN A 316 -23.00 22.63 -12.99
CA GLN A 316 -23.73 23.58 -13.83
C GLN A 316 -23.16 25.00 -13.77
N ALA A 317 -22.80 25.49 -12.58
CA ALA A 317 -22.19 26.82 -12.42
C ALA A 317 -20.86 26.94 -13.21
N GLN A 318 -20.03 25.89 -13.17
CA GLN A 318 -18.76 25.85 -13.88
C GLN A 318 -18.95 25.76 -15.41
N SER A 319 -19.92 24.96 -15.87
CA SER A 319 -20.26 24.85 -17.31
C SER A 319 -20.77 26.18 -17.87
N ALA A 320 -21.47 26.97 -17.06
CA ALA A 320 -21.91 28.31 -17.41
C ALA A 320 -20.75 29.32 -17.46
N GLU A 321 -19.79 29.23 -16.53
CA GLU A 321 -18.56 30.04 -16.55
C GLU A 321 -17.66 29.73 -17.76
N ASP A 322 -17.41 28.45 -18.07
CA ASP A 322 -16.62 28.04 -19.24
C ASP A 322 -17.31 28.42 -20.57
N GLY A 323 -18.63 28.34 -20.61
CA GLY A 323 -19.44 28.79 -21.75
C GLY A 323 -19.36 30.30 -21.96
N HIS A 324 -19.36 31.09 -20.88
CA HIS A 324 -19.17 32.54 -20.93
C HIS A 324 -17.75 32.94 -21.34
N ALA A 325 -16.72 32.23 -20.86
CA ALA A 325 -15.31 32.47 -21.20
C ALA A 325 -15.00 32.20 -22.68
N ARG A 326 -15.50 31.10 -23.25
CA ARG A 326 -15.37 30.80 -24.69
C ARG A 326 -16.12 31.82 -25.56
N TYR A 327 -17.30 32.26 -25.14
CA TYR A 327 -18.09 33.25 -25.88
C TYR A 327 -17.48 34.67 -25.85
N SER A 328 -16.69 35.00 -24.82
CA SER A 328 -15.91 36.25 -24.82
C SER A 328 -14.64 36.17 -25.69
N ASP A 329 -13.99 35.01 -25.76
CA ASP A 329 -12.77 34.82 -26.56
C ASP A 329 -13.06 34.84 -28.06
N ASP A 330 -14.16 34.20 -28.49
CA ASP A 330 -14.60 34.21 -29.89
C ASP A 330 -14.99 35.61 -30.40
N ARG A 331 -15.51 36.50 -29.53
CA ARG A 331 -15.84 37.88 -29.89
C ARG A 331 -14.60 38.78 -30.03
N ASN A 332 -13.55 38.51 -29.27
CA ASN A 332 -12.29 39.24 -29.37
C ASN A 332 -11.45 38.83 -30.59
N LEU A 333 -11.65 37.62 -31.14
CA LEU A 333 -10.98 37.15 -32.36
C LEU A 333 -11.66 37.65 -33.65
N THR A 334 -12.89 38.13 -33.57
CA THR A 334 -13.66 38.68 -34.71
C THR A 334 -13.66 40.21 -34.80
N SER A 335 -12.85 40.90 -33.98
CA SER A 335 -12.78 42.38 -33.90
C SER A 335 -11.58 42.94 -34.66
#